data_AF-A0A7Z2V1M6-F1
#
_entry.id   AF-A0A7Z2V1M6-F1
#
_cell.length_a   1.000
_cell.length_b   1.000
_cell.length_c   1.000
_cell.angle_alpha   90.00
_cell.angle_beta   90.00
_cell.angle_gamma   90.00
#
_symmetry.space_group_name_H-M   'P 1'
#
loop_
_entity.id
_entity.type
_entity.pdbx_description
1 polymer ?
#
loop_
_entity_poly.entity_id
_entity_poly.type
_entity_poly.pdbx_seq_one_letter_code
_entity_poly.pdbx_strand_id
1 'polypeptide(L)' 'MDLIHKSAMTIASATQGNPVIATFVVIMFVLGIQMLEVTVEQLIWGERFEHWLDVVIIAASIAYAAYVVYACALFNSGR' A
#
# COMPACT_ATOMS: atom_id res chain seq x y z
N MET A 1 9.91 6.45 -16.60
CA MET A 1 8.87 5.57 -16.04
C MET A 1 8.52 6.11 -14.66
N ASP A 2 7.24 6.30 -14.38
CA ASP A 2 6.75 6.84 -13.12
C ASP A 2 7.19 5.97 -11.93
N LEU A 3 7.55 6.60 -10.81
CA LEU A 3 8.07 5.91 -9.63
C LEU A 3 7.05 4.90 -9.08
N ILE A 4 5.77 5.27 -9.10
CA ILE A 4 4.62 4.47 -8.67
C ILE A 4 4.44 3.23 -9.55
N HIS A 5 4.68 3.36 -10.86
CA HIS A 5 4.62 2.23 -11.78
C HIS A 5 5.74 1.23 -11.54
N LYS A 6 6.96 1.74 -11.30
CA LYS A 6 8.12 0.90 -11.02
C LYS A 6 7.95 0.12 -9.71
N SER A 7 7.43 0.75 -8.66
CA SER A 7 7.16 0.06 -7.40
C SER A 7 6.06 -0.99 -7.55
N ALA A 8 4.97 -0.68 -8.24
CA ALA A 8 3.88 -1.62 -8.49
C ALA A 8 4.34 -2.84 -9.31
N MET A 9 5.12 -2.64 -10.36
CA MET A 9 5.71 -3.73 -11.16
C MET A 9 6.70 -4.57 -10.36
N THR A 10 7.45 -3.95 -9.45
CA THR A 10 8.36 -4.68 -8.56
C THR A 10 7.58 -5.60 -7.63
N ILE A 11 6.49 -5.11 -7.02
CA ILE A 11 5.59 -5.93 -6.19
C ILE A 11 5.01 -7.08 -7.03
N ALA A 12 4.48 -6.78 -8.21
CA ALA A 12 3.94 -7.79 -9.11
C ALA A 12 4.98 -8.87 -9.49
N SER A 13 6.23 -8.49 -9.74
CA SER A 13 7.31 -9.44 -10.03
C SER A 13 7.68 -10.30 -8.82
N ALA A 14 7.70 -9.70 -7.62
CA ALA A 14 8.00 -10.40 -6.38
C ALA A 14 6.91 -11.41 -6.00
N THR A 15 5.66 -11.14 -6.36
CA THR A 15 4.53 -12.05 -6.14
C THR A 15 4.25 -12.97 -7.32
N GLN A 16 5.12 -13.00 -8.33
CA GLN A 16 4.98 -13.79 -9.55
C GLN A 16 3.63 -13.56 -10.26
N GLY A 17 3.12 -12.33 -10.22
CA GLY A 17 1.85 -11.96 -10.83
C GLY A 17 0.62 -12.47 -10.08
N ASN A 18 0.75 -13.00 -8.86
CA ASN A 18 -0.40 -13.37 -8.04
C ASN A 18 -1.03 -12.11 -7.39
N PRO A 19 -2.26 -11.72 -7.79
CA PRO A 19 -2.88 -10.49 -7.31
C PRO A 19 -3.28 -10.55 -5.83
N VAL A 20 -3.57 -11.73 -5.29
CA VAL A 20 -3.97 -11.91 -3.88
C VAL A 20 -2.77 -11.67 -2.96
N ILE A 21 -1.62 -12.25 -3.29
CA ILE A 21 -0.39 -12.06 -2.52
C ILE A 21 0.07 -10.60 -2.66
N ALA A 22 -0.03 -10.00 -3.85
CA ALA A 22 0.38 -8.62 -4.08
C ALA A 22 -0.44 -7.61 -3.27
N THR A 23 -1.76 -7.80 -3.23
CA THR A 23 -2.65 -6.98 -2.39
C THR A 23 -2.39 -7.19 -0.91
N PHE A 24 -2.12 -8.42 -0.48
CA PHE A 24 -1.75 -8.71 0.91
C PHE A 24 -0.47 -7.98 1.34
N VAL A 25 0.54 -7.90 0.47
CA VAL A 25 1.77 -7.12 0.73
C VAL A 25 1.45 -5.64 0.95
N VAL A 26 0.55 -5.05 0.14
CA VAL A 26 0.13 -3.66 0.31
C VAL A 26 -0.60 -3.47 1.64
N ILE A 27 -1.51 -4.37 2.00
CA ILE A 27 -2.23 -4.34 3.29
C ILE A 27 -1.26 -4.40 4.48
N MET A 28 -0.27 -5.28 4.44
CA MET A 28 0.76 -5.38 5.48
C MET A 28 1.53 -4.07 5.65
N PHE A 29 1.83 -3.39 4.54
CA PHE A 29 2.52 -2.10 4.57
C PHE A 29 1.66 -1.01 5.21
N VAL A 30 0.38 -0.96 4.86
CA VAL A 30 -0.59 0.01 5.41
C VAL A 30 -0.78 -0.20 6.91
N LEU A 31 -0.94 -1.44 7.35
CA LEU A 31 -1.06 -1.76 8.77
C LEU A 31 0.21 -1.37 9.54
N GLY A 32 1.39 -1.56 8.95
CA GLY A 32 2.65 -1.09 9.51
C GLY A 32 2.71 0.43 9.68
N ILE A 33 2.23 1.19 8.68
CA ILE A 33 2.15 2.65 8.75
C ILE A 33 1.18 3.09 9.85
N GLN A 34 -0.02 2.50 9.91
CA GLN A 34 -1.01 2.83 10.95
C GLN A 34 -0.49 2.58 12.36
N MET A 35 0.21 1.46 12.58
CA MET A 35 0.81 1.16 13.87
C MET A 35 1.87 2.21 14.25
N LEU A 36 2.67 2.65 13.27
CA LEU A 36 3.68 3.68 13.48
C LEU A 36 3.06 5.04 13.77
N GLU A 37 2.04 5.44 13.00
CA GLU A 37 1.26 6.67 13.18
C GLU A 37 0.66 6.74 14.58
N VAL A 38 -0.07 5.70 15.01
CA VAL A 38 -0.65 5.64 16.36
C VAL A 38 0.42 5.72 17.45
N THR A 39 1.57 5.08 17.24
CA THR A 39 2.68 5.12 18.21
C THR A 39 3.28 6.53 18.30
N VAL A 40 3.49 7.21 17.17
CA VAL A 40 4.06 8.56 17.11
C VAL A 40 3.08 9.59 17.68
N GLU A 41 1.79 9.46 17.39
CA GLU A 41 0.75 10.33 17.94
C GLU A 41 0.71 10.25 19.47
N GLN A 42 0.67 9.03 20.02
CA GLN A 42 0.69 8.84 21.46
C GLN A 42 1.96 9.38 22.10
N LEU A 43 3.10 9.31 21.41
CA LEU A 43 4.38 9.80 21.91
C LEU A 43 4.46 11.33 21.94
N ILE A 44 3.92 12.02 20.92
CA ILE A 44 4.04 13.48 20.77
C ILE A 44 2.89 14.22 21.47
N TRP A 45 1.65 13.79 21.28
CA TRP A 45 0.45 14.51 21.72
C TRP A 45 -0.19 13.91 22.97
N GLY A 46 0.17 12.69 23.37
CA GLY A 46 -0.40 12.00 24.54
C GLY A 46 -1.85 11.52 24.36
N GLU A 47 -2.54 11.95 23.30
CA GLU A 47 -3.87 11.52 22.87
C GLU A 47 -3.86 11.20 21.37
N ARG A 48 -4.84 10.43 20.87
CA ARG A 48 -5.00 10.18 19.42
C ARG A 48 -5.54 11.46 18.77
N PHE A 49 -4.79 12.08 17.85
CA PHE A 49 -5.18 13.35 17.22
C PHE A 49 -5.50 13.14 15.73
N GLU A 50 -6.64 13.66 15.27
CA GLU A 50 -7.15 13.72 13.89
C GLU A 50 -7.12 12.46 12.98
N HIS A 51 -8.17 11.65 13.09
CA HIS A 51 -8.52 10.49 12.24
C HIS A 51 -8.70 10.76 10.73
N TRP A 52 -8.62 12.02 10.28
CA TRP A 52 -8.84 12.35 8.87
C TRP A 52 -7.65 11.91 8.00
N LEU A 53 -6.43 11.92 8.55
CA LEU A 53 -5.24 11.45 7.85
C LEU A 53 -5.32 9.94 7.61
N ASP A 54 -5.78 9.17 8.61
CA ASP A 54 -6.08 7.73 8.49
C ASP A 54 -6.99 7.44 7.27
N VAL A 55 -8.08 8.20 7.12
CA VAL A 55 -9.05 8.02 6.02
C VAL A 55 -8.38 8.26 4.66
N VAL A 56 -7.55 9.30 4.56
CA VAL A 56 -6.82 9.63 3.32
C VAL A 56 -5.79 8.55 2.99
N ILE A 57 -5.04 8.06 3.98
CA ILE A 57 -4.05 6.98 3.80
C ILE A 57 -4.73 5.68 3.37
N ILE A 58 -5.86 5.33 4.00
CA ILE A 58 -6.63 4.14 3.63
C ILE A 58 -7.16 4.27 2.19
N ALA A 59 -7.74 5.42 1.82
CA ALA A 59 -8.23 5.64 0.47
C ALA A 59 -7.10 5.56 -0.58
N ALA A 60 -5.96 6.21 -0.32
CA ALA A 60 -4.80 6.18 -1.20
C ALA A 60 -4.23 4.77 -1.34
N SER A 61 -4.19 4.00 -0.25
CA SER A 61 -3.67 2.64 -0.27
C SER A 61 -4.61 1.65 -0.98
N ILE A 62 -5.92 1.83 -0.89
CA ILE A 62 -6.89 1.06 -1.70
C ILE A 62 -6.67 1.35 -3.19
N ALA A 63 -6.54 2.62 -3.58
CA ALA A 63 -6.26 3.00 -4.96
C ALA A 63 -4.93 2.40 -5.45
N TYR A 64 -3.89 2.42 -4.61
CA TYR A 64 -2.60 1.81 -4.93
C TYR A 64 -2.69 0.28 -5.03
N ALA A 65 -3.44 -0.39 -4.15
CA ALA A 65 -3.66 -1.83 -4.22
C ALA A 65 -4.35 -2.23 -5.53
N ALA A 66 -5.36 -1.46 -5.97
CA ALA A 66 -5.99 -1.67 -7.28
C ALA A 66 -4.99 -1.52 -8.44
N TYR A 67 -4.10 -0.54 -8.35
CA TYR A 67 -3.05 -0.33 -9.33
C TYR A 67 -1.99 -1.46 -9.35
N VAL A 68 -1.65 -2.02 -8.18
CA VAL A 68 -0.77 -3.19 -8.07
C VAL A 68 -1.42 -4.42 -8.72
N VAL A 69 -2.72 -4.63 -8.57
CA VAL A 69 -3.45 -5.70 -9.28
C VAL A 69 -3.38 -5.51 -10.79
N TYR A 70 -3.52 -4.26 -11.26
CA TYR A 70 -3.32 -3.93 -12.68
C TYR A 70 -1.89 -4.24 -13.15
N ALA A 71 -0.87 -3.94 -12.34
CA ALA A 71 0.52 -4.31 -12.62
C ALA A 71 0.73 -5.84 -12.69
N CYS A 72 0.06 -6.61 -11.81
CA CYS A 72 0.06 -8.09 -11.91
C CYS A 72 -0.56 -8.57 -13.23
N ALA A 73 -1.63 -7.92 -13.70
CA ALA A 73 -2.24 -8.27 -14.98
C ALA A 73 -1.31 -7.96 -16.17
N LEU A 74 -0.59 -6.83 -16.14
CA LEU A 74 0.44 -6.51 -17.13
C LEU A 74 1.56 -7.55 -17.15
N PHE A 75 2.11 -7.86 -15.98
CA PHE A 75 3.18 -8.84 -15.82
C PHE A 75 2.78 -10.21 -16.39
N ASN A 76 1.56 -10.68 -16.09
CA ASN A 76 1.04 -11.95 -16.61
C ASN A 76 0.75 -11.90 -18.13
N SER A 77 0.51 -10.71 -18.68
CA SER A 77 0.29 -10.52 -20.12
C SER A 77 1.60 -10.43 -20.92
N GLY A 78 2.77 -10.54 -20.28
CA GLY A 78 4.08 -10.46 -20.93
C GLY A 78 4.46 -9.04 -21.38
N ARG A 79 3.87 -8.01 -20.74
CA ARG A 79 4.18 -6.58 -20.95
C ARG A 79 4.80 -5.99 -19.70
#